data_AF-A0A5J4VXY9-F1
#
_entry.id   AF-A0A5J4VXY9-F1
#
_cell.length_a   1.000
_cell.length_b   1.000
_cell.length_c   1.000
_cell.angle_alpha   90.00
_cell.angle_beta   90.00
_cell.angle_gamma   90.00
#
_symmetry.space_group_name_H-M   'P 1'
#
loop_
_entity.id
_entity.type
_entity.pdbx_description
1 polymer ?
#
loop_
_entity_poly.entity_id
_entity_poly.type
_entity_poly.pdbx_seq_one_letter_code
_entity_poly.pdbx_strand_id
1 'polypeptide(L)'
;MPALFDKEILISFSDTDHDVTQIQNSFLSIVLTANVQFDNKFEGYEESNQDGLVLFVGLKSGSNLIRKYTIYHKGKTIDGNLQNDSTTEQFIYNTIKPRSEKNDRKHIHSLNENIHKYDTSACGTYVTIRKIEEAIKNQVSIPYTMLIRFRLSIPLDDVLVFSGFTDYPNSLFGDLKIKFKINPNAFVFAQVNLIISMAKYYAMNKTDLIASGPDKQKNIDLLFRNWSLEYQYTKQFTQMGCTADLIIKINIEQITDSGLKNLMCSISPVILSIRNYVVTEVTANMSGYKATDDCLQKVREFYANRLFVVPSQRVEAWSFQTSATTTGIRTSQNIPLSHVTYLCLLIPKDARVTICYENPCYHNMQVTTCGRNFPDMPMNTLDQQFFQMQLNASNLDLLFEATDEFEDALTIPRNTASRRLNPHTDLTSFMITLQCERNSNGVLTFDGLDTNNQNVSVELRGAPNYQGDTDCYYNVDLMGQRPLPPILCTIHDTFWLFGPGNGYSCVYDVNNTFDEVISQIEG
;
A
#
# COMPACT_ATOMS: atom_id res chain seq x y z
N MET A 1 -10.86 13.10 -16.84
CA MET A 1 -10.24 14.43 -16.66
C MET A 1 -8.76 14.25 -16.29
N PRO A 2 -7.79 14.70 -17.10
CA PRO A 2 -6.40 14.73 -16.66
C PRO A 2 -5.78 16.13 -16.86
N ALA A 3 -5.69 16.93 -15.80
CA ALA A 3 -4.85 18.14 -15.75
C ALA A 3 -4.59 18.67 -14.31
N LEU A 4 -5.33 18.22 -13.29
CA LEU A 4 -5.25 18.80 -11.94
C LEU A 4 -4.21 18.15 -10.99
N PHE A 5 -3.54 17.07 -11.39
CA PHE A 5 -2.72 16.23 -10.49
C PHE A 5 -1.22 16.20 -10.78
N ASP A 6 -0.74 17.10 -11.64
CA ASP A 6 0.58 16.91 -12.27
C ASP A 6 1.70 17.82 -11.75
N LYS A 7 1.52 18.36 -10.53
CA LYS A 7 2.57 19.15 -9.87
C LYS A 7 3.68 18.25 -9.34
N GLU A 8 4.91 18.61 -9.66
CA GLU A 8 6.12 17.96 -9.17
C GLU A 8 6.59 18.67 -7.89
N ILE A 9 7.06 17.89 -6.93
CA ILE A 9 7.64 18.34 -5.67
C ILE A 9 9.11 17.97 -5.70
N LEU A 10 10.00 18.94 -5.49
CA LEU A 10 11.44 18.73 -5.34
C LEU A 10 11.81 19.06 -3.90
N ILE A 11 12.46 18.12 -3.21
CA ILE A 11 12.91 18.30 -1.84
C ILE A 11 14.32 17.75 -1.65
N SER A 12 15.15 18.50 -0.93
CA SER A 12 16.52 18.11 -0.56
C SER A 12 16.51 17.24 0.69
N PHE A 13 17.39 16.23 0.73
CA PHE A 13 17.63 15.38 1.90
C PHE A 13 18.91 15.72 2.64
N SER A 14 19.83 16.41 1.99
CA SER A 14 21.09 16.80 2.61
C SER A 14 21.24 18.32 2.56
N ASP A 15 22.02 18.79 3.52
CA ASP A 15 22.47 20.17 3.64
C ASP A 15 23.97 20.14 3.93
N THR A 16 24.68 21.20 3.55
CA THR A 16 26.11 21.36 3.83
C THR A 16 26.42 21.48 5.31
N ASP A 17 25.41 21.75 6.15
CA ASP A 17 25.56 21.93 7.59
C ASP A 17 25.47 20.62 8.40
N HIS A 18 25.18 19.48 7.75
CA HIS A 18 25.03 18.17 8.38
C HIS A 18 25.79 17.11 7.59
N ASP A 19 26.92 16.62 8.10
CA ASP A 19 27.92 15.91 7.27
C ASP A 19 27.76 14.38 7.12
N VAL A 20 27.08 13.72 8.07
CA VAL A 20 26.73 12.29 8.00
C VAL A 20 25.26 12.14 8.33
N THR A 21 24.49 11.73 7.33
CA THR A 21 23.03 11.60 7.41
C THR A 21 22.63 10.13 7.61
N GLN A 22 21.77 9.90 8.59
CA GLN A 22 21.12 8.60 8.85
C GLN A 22 19.85 8.53 8.01
N ILE A 23 19.99 8.25 6.72
CA ILE A 23 18.87 8.27 5.78
C ILE A 23 17.82 7.23 6.19
N GLN A 24 18.22 6.06 6.71
CA GLN A 24 17.30 5.02 7.20
C GLN A 24 16.41 5.48 8.36
N ASN A 25 16.85 6.48 9.14
CA ASN A 25 16.10 7.02 10.28
C ASN A 25 15.40 8.35 9.93
N SER A 26 15.35 8.70 8.66
CA SER A 26 14.82 9.97 8.17
C SER A 26 13.47 9.79 7.48
N PHE A 27 12.65 10.84 7.41
CA PHE A 27 11.32 10.76 6.81
C PHE A 27 10.84 12.10 6.25
N LEU A 28 9.99 12.03 5.23
CA LEU A 28 9.22 13.17 4.72
C LEU A 28 7.93 13.34 5.51
N SER A 29 7.65 14.55 5.95
CA SER A 29 6.35 14.98 6.45
C SER A 29 5.62 15.75 5.36
N ILE A 30 4.43 15.30 4.99
CA ILE A 30 3.61 15.90 3.94
C ILE A 30 2.26 16.28 4.54
N VAL A 31 1.87 17.53 4.32
CA VAL A 31 0.54 18.02 4.67
C VAL A 31 -0.17 18.47 3.42
N LEU A 32 -1.27 17.79 3.10
CA LEU A 32 -2.09 18.09 1.92
C LEU A 32 -3.56 18.21 2.30
N THR A 33 -4.30 19.00 1.55
CA THR A 33 -5.76 19.13 1.67
C THR A 33 -6.37 18.72 0.35
N ALA A 34 -7.28 17.74 0.37
CA ALA A 34 -7.93 17.22 -0.82
C ALA A 34 -9.43 17.53 -0.82
N ASN A 35 -9.97 17.78 -2.02
CA ASN A 35 -11.41 17.81 -2.25
C ASN A 35 -11.87 16.37 -2.51
N VAL A 36 -12.42 15.73 -1.48
CA VAL A 36 -12.97 14.38 -1.54
C VAL A 36 -14.43 14.43 -1.95
N GLN A 37 -14.79 13.62 -2.92
CA GLN A 37 -16.11 13.52 -3.52
C GLN A 37 -16.83 12.27 -3.04
N PHE A 38 -18.13 12.40 -2.82
CA PHE A 38 -19.05 11.32 -2.40
C PHE A 38 -20.22 11.25 -3.39
N ASP A 39 -20.54 10.05 -3.84
CA ASP A 39 -21.69 9.80 -4.73
C ASP A 39 -23.01 9.62 -3.98
N ASN A 40 -22.95 9.38 -2.67
CA ASN A 40 -24.10 9.11 -1.82
C ASN A 40 -24.13 10.06 -0.62
N LYS A 41 -25.32 10.25 -0.06
CA LYS A 41 -25.51 10.99 1.18
C LYS A 41 -25.45 10.04 2.37
N PHE A 42 -24.84 10.52 3.44
CA PHE A 42 -25.00 9.97 4.78
C PHE A 42 -26.14 10.77 5.39
N GLU A 43 -27.33 10.20 5.52
CA GLU A 43 -28.52 10.92 6.00
C GLU A 43 -29.36 10.04 6.93
N GLY A 44 -30.03 10.66 7.89
CA GLY A 44 -31.04 10.00 8.73
C GLY A 44 -30.47 9.26 9.93
N TYR A 45 -29.24 9.54 10.33
CA TYR A 45 -28.75 9.14 11.64
C TYR A 45 -29.43 9.97 12.73
N GLU A 46 -29.78 9.35 13.86
CA GLU A 46 -30.08 10.13 15.07
C GLU A 46 -28.84 10.96 15.46
N GLU A 47 -29.04 12.22 15.86
CA GLU A 47 -27.97 13.15 16.27
C GLU A 47 -27.02 12.53 17.32
N SER A 48 -27.53 11.63 18.16
CA SER A 48 -26.77 10.92 19.20
C SER A 48 -25.68 9.99 18.66
N ASN A 49 -25.83 9.47 17.44
CA ASN A 49 -24.95 8.45 16.86
C ASN A 49 -23.94 9.04 15.87
N GLN A 50 -24.26 10.15 15.20
CA GLN A 50 -23.44 10.72 14.13
C GLN A 50 -21.99 11.04 14.51
N ASP A 51 -21.76 11.41 15.76
CA ASP A 51 -20.43 11.76 16.28
C ASP A 51 -19.56 10.54 16.58
N GLY A 52 -20.17 9.37 16.82
CA GLY A 52 -19.45 8.12 17.07
C GLY A 52 -19.32 7.22 15.83
N LEU A 53 -19.98 7.53 14.71
CA LEU A 53 -19.71 6.90 13.42
C LEU A 53 -18.56 7.59 12.70
N VAL A 54 -17.59 6.77 12.26
CA VAL A 54 -16.33 7.27 11.72
C VAL A 54 -15.96 6.56 10.42
N LEU A 55 -15.58 7.35 9.43
CA LEU A 55 -14.96 6.92 8.20
C LEU A 55 -13.46 7.24 8.24
N PHE A 56 -12.62 6.25 8.00
CA PHE A 56 -11.21 6.47 7.73
C PHE A 56 -11.00 6.81 6.26
N VAL A 57 -10.20 7.84 5.98
CA VAL A 57 -9.70 8.16 4.65
C VAL A 57 -8.20 8.40 4.74
N GLY A 58 -7.39 7.71 3.94
CA GLY A 58 -5.94 7.79 4.05
C GLY A 58 -5.20 6.86 3.09
N LEU A 59 -4.03 6.38 3.49
CA LEU A 59 -3.19 5.45 2.75
C LEU A 59 -2.90 4.21 3.60
N LYS A 60 -2.66 3.05 2.97
CA LYS A 60 -2.13 1.86 3.66
C LYS A 60 -0.68 2.08 4.11
N SER A 61 0.16 2.68 3.26
CA SER A 61 1.47 3.24 3.63
C SER A 61 1.60 4.67 3.08
N GLY A 62 2.21 5.56 3.86
CA GLY A 62 2.48 6.94 3.45
C GLY A 62 3.32 7.00 2.18
N SER A 63 4.23 6.04 2.00
CA SER A 63 5.04 5.94 0.79
C SER A 63 4.15 5.87 -0.45
N ASN A 64 3.08 5.05 -0.47
CA ASN A 64 2.21 4.81 -1.64
C ASN A 64 1.66 6.09 -2.29
N LEU A 65 1.70 7.22 -1.58
CA LEU A 65 1.45 8.55 -2.13
C LEU A 65 2.34 8.88 -3.34
N ILE A 66 3.56 8.37 -3.42
CA ILE A 66 4.52 8.67 -4.48
C ILE A 66 4.12 7.90 -5.74
N ARG A 67 3.78 8.64 -6.80
CA ARG A 67 3.44 8.08 -8.12
C ARG A 67 4.68 7.69 -8.90
N LYS A 68 5.60 8.65 -8.98
CA LYS A 68 6.85 8.55 -9.73
C LYS A 68 7.90 9.42 -9.04
N TYR A 69 9.16 9.04 -9.14
CA TYR A 69 10.25 9.84 -8.61
C TYR A 69 11.49 9.83 -9.51
N THR A 70 12.36 10.80 -9.29
CA THR A 70 13.70 10.90 -9.86
C THR A 70 14.63 11.43 -8.77
N ILE A 71 15.79 10.81 -8.59
CA ILE A 71 16.77 11.27 -7.61
C ILE A 71 17.78 12.17 -8.31
N TYR A 72 18.17 13.23 -7.62
CA TYR A 72 19.17 14.17 -8.06
C TYR A 72 20.37 14.10 -7.12
N HIS A 73 21.56 14.13 -7.73
CA HIS A 73 22.83 14.22 -7.04
C HIS A 73 23.57 15.46 -7.53
N LYS A 74 23.97 16.35 -6.63
CA LYS A 74 24.63 17.64 -6.95
C LYS A 74 23.91 18.44 -8.05
N GLY A 75 22.57 18.43 -8.02
CA GLY A 75 21.74 19.16 -8.97
C GLY A 75 21.60 18.53 -10.36
N LYS A 76 22.18 17.34 -10.59
CA LYS A 76 22.03 16.57 -11.83
C LYS A 76 21.14 15.35 -11.60
N THR A 77 20.37 14.98 -12.62
CA THR A 77 19.70 13.68 -12.64
C THR A 77 20.74 12.58 -12.82
N ILE A 78 20.51 11.44 -12.19
CA ILE A 78 21.37 10.26 -12.31
C ILE A 78 20.66 9.31 -13.28
N ASP A 79 21.40 8.80 -14.27
CA ASP A 79 20.82 7.91 -15.26
C ASP A 79 20.30 6.62 -14.62
N GLY A 80 19.19 6.08 -15.14
CA GLY A 80 18.60 4.83 -14.69
C GLY A 80 17.72 4.89 -13.43
N ASN A 81 17.69 6.01 -12.69
CA ASN A 81 16.97 6.10 -11.41
C ASN A 81 15.49 6.55 -11.51
N LEU A 82 15.02 6.87 -12.71
CA LEU A 82 13.63 7.29 -12.92
C LEU A 82 12.71 6.11 -12.67
N GLN A 83 11.89 6.20 -11.62
CA GLN A 83 10.82 5.25 -11.35
C GLN A 83 9.48 5.87 -11.76
N ASN A 84 8.81 5.26 -12.73
CA ASN A 84 7.55 5.75 -13.30
C ASN A 84 6.31 5.20 -12.58
N ASP A 85 6.42 4.06 -11.90
CA ASP A 85 5.34 3.44 -11.14
C ASP A 85 5.78 3.07 -9.71
N SER A 86 6.07 4.11 -8.94
CA SER A 86 6.54 3.95 -7.57
C SER A 86 5.43 3.53 -6.61
N THR A 87 4.16 3.80 -6.94
CA THR A 87 3.04 3.35 -6.10
C THR A 87 3.01 1.82 -6.05
N THR A 88 3.14 1.15 -7.21
CA THR A 88 3.19 -0.31 -7.31
C THR A 88 4.45 -0.88 -6.64
N GLU A 89 5.61 -0.30 -6.91
CA GLU A 89 6.88 -0.68 -6.29
C GLU A 89 6.78 -0.68 -4.76
N GLN A 90 6.27 0.41 -4.20
CA GLN A 90 6.15 0.56 -2.76
C GLN A 90 5.00 -0.28 -2.18
N PHE A 91 3.95 -0.57 -2.94
CA PHE A 91 2.96 -1.55 -2.50
C PHE A 91 3.61 -2.93 -2.32
N ILE A 92 4.39 -3.39 -3.29
CA ILE A 92 5.08 -4.69 -3.20
C ILE A 92 6.01 -4.72 -2.00
N TYR A 93 6.89 -3.73 -1.90
CA TYR A 93 7.87 -3.66 -0.81
C TYR A 93 7.22 -3.55 0.57
N ASN A 94 6.23 -2.67 0.73
CA ASN A 94 5.55 -2.51 2.03
C ASN A 94 4.61 -3.67 2.35
N THR A 95 4.12 -4.44 1.39
CA THR A 95 3.26 -5.60 1.70
C THR A 95 4.04 -6.63 2.53
N ILE A 96 5.29 -6.88 2.16
CA ILE A 96 6.17 -7.88 2.81
C ILE A 96 7.00 -7.32 3.97
N LYS A 97 6.86 -6.04 4.32
CA LYS A 97 7.53 -5.51 5.51
C LYS A 97 7.06 -6.24 6.77
N PRO A 98 7.98 -6.58 7.69
CA PRO A 98 7.64 -7.25 8.95
C PRO A 98 6.62 -6.45 9.77
N ARG A 99 5.77 -7.16 10.51
CA ARG A 99 4.76 -6.56 11.40
C ARG A 99 5.37 -5.55 12.39
N SER A 100 6.53 -5.87 12.95
CA SER A 100 7.24 -5.01 13.91
C SER A 100 7.69 -3.67 13.32
N GLU A 101 7.90 -3.59 12.01
CA GLU A 101 8.26 -2.32 11.35
C GLU A 101 7.04 -1.44 11.05
N LYS A 102 5.86 -2.04 10.90
CA LYS A 102 4.63 -1.30 10.58
C LYS A 102 3.90 -0.78 11.81
N ASN A 103 3.98 -1.52 12.92
CA ASN A 103 3.30 -1.18 14.16
C ASN A 103 3.89 0.07 14.83
N ASP A 104 3.03 0.79 15.58
CA ASP A 104 3.39 1.91 16.45
C ASP A 104 4.09 3.10 15.77
N ARG A 105 4.04 3.18 14.43
CA ARG A 105 4.62 4.27 13.62
C ARG A 105 3.56 5.29 13.21
N LYS A 106 3.53 6.42 13.92
CA LYS A 106 2.55 7.48 13.71
C LYS A 106 2.61 8.08 12.29
N HIS A 107 1.46 8.07 11.62
CA HIS A 107 1.22 8.61 10.28
C HIS A 107 1.99 7.93 9.14
N ILE A 108 2.53 6.73 9.36
CA ILE A 108 3.30 5.99 8.36
C ILE A 108 2.48 4.85 7.75
N HIS A 109 1.96 3.94 8.57
CA HIS A 109 1.15 2.81 8.10
C HIS A 109 -0.27 2.86 8.66
N SER A 110 -1.22 2.33 7.90
CA SER A 110 -2.61 2.12 8.32
C SER A 110 -2.95 0.63 8.14
N LEU A 111 -2.67 -0.18 9.16
CA LEU A 111 -3.09 -1.57 9.18
C LEU A 111 -4.60 -1.66 9.43
N ASN A 112 -5.31 -2.50 8.68
CA ASN A 112 -6.78 -2.54 8.80
C ASN A 112 -7.22 -2.88 10.22
N GLU A 113 -6.53 -3.78 10.91
CA GLU A 113 -6.84 -4.12 12.30
C GLU A 113 -6.79 -2.91 13.26
N ASN A 114 -5.85 -1.98 13.02
CA ASN A 114 -5.67 -0.77 13.82
C ASN A 114 -6.73 0.28 13.45
N ILE A 115 -7.01 0.46 12.15
CA ILE A 115 -8.07 1.35 11.68
C ILE A 115 -9.43 0.89 12.18
N HIS A 116 -9.70 -0.42 12.13
CA HIS A 116 -10.95 -1.00 12.62
C HIS A 116 -11.11 -0.78 14.14
N LYS A 117 -10.00 -0.75 14.89
CA LYS A 117 -9.94 -0.41 16.32
C LYS A 117 -9.90 1.10 16.59
N TYR A 118 -10.06 1.96 15.59
CA TYR A 118 -9.99 3.43 15.68
C TYR A 118 -8.67 3.93 16.28
N ASP A 119 -7.55 3.40 15.81
CA ASP A 119 -6.22 3.80 16.27
C ASP A 119 -5.81 5.18 15.75
N THR A 120 -5.17 6.01 16.59
CA THR A 120 -4.85 7.41 16.24
C THR A 120 -3.53 7.60 15.48
N SER A 121 -2.73 6.54 15.33
CA SER A 121 -1.46 6.53 14.61
C SER A 121 -1.62 6.38 13.09
N ALA A 122 -2.85 6.24 12.59
CA ALA A 122 -3.16 6.03 11.17
C ALA A 122 -2.47 7.01 10.21
N CYS A 123 -2.08 6.50 9.04
CA CYS A 123 -1.62 7.29 7.89
C CYS A 123 -2.83 7.87 7.13
N GLY A 124 -3.51 8.82 7.75
CA GLY A 124 -4.74 9.41 7.20
C GLY A 124 -5.51 10.22 8.21
N THR A 125 -6.79 10.42 7.91
CA THR A 125 -7.71 11.21 8.72
C THR A 125 -9.00 10.45 8.93
N TYR A 126 -9.48 10.48 10.17
CA TYR A 126 -10.82 10.04 10.53
C TYR A 126 -11.80 11.18 10.38
N VAL A 127 -12.92 10.93 9.71
CA VAL A 127 -14.00 11.89 9.52
C VAL A 127 -15.26 11.31 10.13
N THR A 128 -15.87 12.04 11.06
CA THR A 128 -17.16 11.64 11.61
C THR A 128 -18.27 11.88 10.59
N ILE A 129 -19.31 11.06 10.63
CA ILE A 129 -20.45 11.23 9.73
C ILE A 129 -21.08 12.61 9.90
N ARG A 130 -21.17 13.13 11.13
CA ARG A 130 -21.62 14.50 11.39
C ARG A 130 -20.87 15.55 10.57
N LYS A 131 -19.53 15.45 10.51
CA LYS A 131 -18.70 16.39 9.74
C LYS A 131 -18.96 16.27 8.23
N ILE A 132 -19.23 15.06 7.74
CA ILE A 132 -19.60 14.84 6.34
C ILE A 132 -20.95 15.49 6.06
N GLU A 133 -21.96 15.18 6.88
CA GLU A 133 -23.31 15.76 6.78
C GLU A 133 -23.29 17.29 6.79
N GLU A 134 -22.62 17.91 7.76
CA GLU A 134 -22.48 19.35 7.87
C GLU A 134 -21.81 19.97 6.63
N ALA A 135 -20.78 19.30 6.08
CA ALA A 135 -20.07 19.77 4.89
C ALA A 135 -20.92 19.68 3.60
N ILE A 136 -21.80 18.68 3.49
CA ILE A 136 -22.59 18.42 2.28
C ILE A 136 -24.03 18.96 2.35
N LYS A 137 -24.50 19.39 3.53
CA LYS A 137 -25.89 19.80 3.79
C LYS A 137 -26.50 20.76 2.76
N ASN A 138 -25.72 21.74 2.31
CA ASN A 138 -26.17 22.79 1.37
C ASN A 138 -25.86 22.46 -0.10
N GLN A 139 -25.25 21.31 -0.38
CA GLN A 139 -24.89 20.90 -1.72
C GLN A 139 -26.06 20.15 -2.37
N VAL A 140 -26.44 20.58 -3.57
CA VAL A 140 -27.62 20.06 -4.28
C VAL A 140 -27.25 19.06 -5.38
N SER A 141 -26.00 19.10 -5.85
CA SER A 141 -25.51 18.26 -6.96
C SER A 141 -24.55 17.18 -6.47
N ILE A 142 -24.81 15.93 -6.89
CA ILE A 142 -23.89 14.80 -6.76
C ILE A 142 -22.81 14.90 -7.86
N PRO A 143 -21.52 14.59 -7.58
CA PRO A 143 -21.01 14.15 -6.29
C PRO A 143 -20.81 15.31 -5.29
N TYR A 144 -21.17 15.07 -4.03
CA TYR A 144 -20.92 15.99 -2.92
C TYR A 144 -19.43 16.11 -2.67
N THR A 145 -18.95 17.26 -2.22
CA THR A 145 -17.51 17.51 -2.00
C THR A 145 -17.22 17.97 -0.57
N MET A 146 -16.19 17.41 0.06
CA MET A 146 -15.68 17.85 1.36
C MET A 146 -14.17 18.08 1.28
N LEU A 147 -13.69 19.13 1.94
CA LEU A 147 -12.26 19.34 2.13
C LEU A 147 -11.76 18.50 3.31
N ILE A 148 -10.80 17.62 3.06
CA ILE A 148 -10.14 16.80 4.08
C ILE A 148 -8.65 17.11 4.07
N ARG A 149 -8.12 17.45 5.25
CA ARG A 149 -6.68 17.65 5.47
C ARG A 149 -6.05 16.36 5.95
N PHE A 150 -4.91 16.00 5.37
CA PHE A 150 -4.13 14.80 5.69
C PHE A 150 -2.74 15.21 6.17
N ARG A 151 -2.23 14.47 7.16
CA ARG A 151 -0.84 14.54 7.62
C ARG A 151 -0.24 13.16 7.42
N LEU A 152 0.79 13.08 6.61
CA LEU A 152 1.38 11.82 6.14
C LEU A 152 2.87 11.87 6.41
N SER A 153 3.43 10.72 6.79
CA SER A 153 4.86 10.53 6.97
C SER A 153 5.36 9.42 6.06
N ILE A 154 6.46 9.67 5.35
CA ILE A 154 7.11 8.72 4.45
C ILE A 154 8.53 8.50 4.93
N PRO A 155 8.82 7.41 5.64
CA PRO A 155 10.18 6.97 5.93
C PRO A 155 10.97 6.84 4.63
N LEU A 156 12.22 7.27 4.61
CA LEU A 156 13.02 7.18 3.39
C LEU A 156 13.38 5.71 3.08
N ASP A 157 13.53 4.86 4.10
CA ASP A 157 13.73 3.42 3.96
C ASP A 157 12.47 2.67 3.44
N ASP A 158 11.30 3.32 3.39
CA ASP A 158 10.09 2.82 2.72
C ASP A 158 10.10 3.12 1.20
N VAL A 159 10.96 4.02 0.73
CA VAL A 159 11.16 4.28 -0.70
C VAL A 159 12.27 3.37 -1.19
N LEU A 160 11.93 2.41 -2.06
CA LEU A 160 12.80 1.28 -2.39
C LEU A 160 14.21 1.68 -2.86
N VAL A 161 14.33 2.80 -3.57
CA VAL A 161 15.63 3.32 -4.03
C VAL A 161 16.59 3.68 -2.88
N PHE A 162 16.05 3.94 -1.68
CA PHE A 162 16.78 4.31 -0.48
C PHE A 162 16.82 3.20 0.58
N SER A 163 16.27 2.01 0.32
CA SER A 163 16.12 0.93 1.31
C SER A 163 17.45 0.51 1.97
N GLY A 164 18.57 0.55 1.22
CA GLY A 164 19.89 0.23 1.74
C GLY A 164 20.66 1.41 2.36
N PHE A 165 20.14 2.64 2.33
CA PHE A 165 20.88 3.82 2.80
C PHE A 165 20.86 3.91 4.32
N THR A 166 21.96 3.51 4.95
CA THR A 166 22.18 3.71 6.38
C THR A 166 22.91 5.03 6.64
N ASP A 167 24.24 5.02 6.61
CA ASP A 167 25.06 6.18 6.91
C ASP A 167 25.61 6.79 5.62
N TYR A 168 25.03 7.90 5.17
CA TYR A 168 25.45 8.59 3.96
C TYR A 168 26.31 9.81 4.29
N PRO A 169 27.61 9.82 3.91
CA PRO A 169 28.51 10.94 4.17
C PRO A 169 28.32 12.01 3.08
N ASN A 170 27.25 12.77 3.18
CA ASN A 170 26.87 13.80 2.21
C ASN A 170 27.91 14.92 2.09
N SER A 171 28.72 15.19 3.12
CA SER A 171 29.84 16.14 3.02
C SER A 171 30.90 15.72 2.00
N LEU A 172 31.06 14.41 1.78
CA LEU A 172 32.00 13.85 0.83
C LEU A 172 31.32 13.68 -0.54
N PHE A 173 30.23 12.93 -0.58
CA PHE A 173 29.60 12.55 -1.84
C PHE A 173 28.69 13.64 -2.39
N GLY A 174 28.26 14.60 -1.58
CA GLY A 174 27.43 15.74 -1.98
C GLY A 174 25.95 15.50 -1.84
N ASP A 175 25.18 16.46 -2.36
CA ASP A 175 23.78 16.55 -2.02
C ASP A 175 22.84 15.59 -2.75
N LEU A 176 21.86 15.07 -2.03
CA LEU A 176 20.76 14.26 -2.55
C LEU A 176 19.44 15.02 -2.49
N LYS A 177 18.66 14.93 -3.57
CA LYS A 177 17.29 15.45 -3.64
C LYS A 177 16.38 14.44 -4.30
N ILE A 178 15.13 14.36 -3.87
CA ILE A 178 14.09 13.61 -4.58
C ILE A 178 13.15 14.60 -5.27
N LYS A 179 12.80 14.28 -6.50
CA LYS A 179 11.71 14.91 -7.23
C LYS A 179 10.61 13.90 -7.44
N PHE A 180 9.39 14.17 -6.99
CA PHE A 180 8.28 13.22 -7.10
C PHE A 180 6.95 13.86 -7.46
N LYS A 181 6.02 13.03 -7.95
CA LYS A 181 4.59 13.38 -8.11
C LYS A 181 3.74 12.55 -7.15
N ILE A 182 2.58 13.10 -6.78
CA ILE A 182 1.62 12.42 -5.92
C ILE A 182 0.62 11.60 -6.75
N ASN A 183 0.24 10.42 -6.24
CA ASN A 183 -0.82 9.57 -6.76
C ASN A 183 -2.08 9.71 -5.88
N PRO A 184 -3.09 10.52 -6.27
CA PRO A 184 -4.33 10.62 -5.51
C PRO A 184 -5.15 9.33 -5.53
N ASN A 185 -4.93 8.46 -6.52
CA ASN A 185 -5.66 7.20 -6.63
C ASN A 185 -5.19 6.16 -5.61
N ALA A 186 -4.00 6.33 -5.01
CA ALA A 186 -3.48 5.44 -3.99
C ALA A 186 -4.25 5.52 -2.66
N PHE A 187 -5.05 6.56 -2.45
CA PHE A 187 -5.85 6.69 -1.24
C PHE A 187 -6.90 5.58 -1.14
N VAL A 188 -7.19 5.20 0.10
CA VAL A 188 -8.19 4.20 0.49
C VAL A 188 -9.13 4.78 1.52
N PHE A 189 -10.28 4.14 1.68
CA PHE A 189 -11.22 4.44 2.75
C PHE A 189 -11.77 3.15 3.37
N ALA A 190 -12.16 3.22 4.64
CA ALA A 190 -12.78 2.12 5.37
C ALA A 190 -13.69 2.67 6.46
N GLN A 191 -14.85 2.03 6.68
CA GLN A 191 -15.69 2.36 7.83
C GLN A 191 -15.12 1.69 9.08
N VAL A 192 -14.87 2.49 10.11
CA VAL A 192 -14.37 2.01 11.40
C VAL A 192 -15.43 1.11 12.03
N ASN A 193 -15.02 0.14 12.85
CA ASN A 193 -15.98 -0.68 13.59
C ASN A 193 -16.90 0.22 14.44
N LEU A 194 -18.20 0.15 14.17
CA LEU A 194 -19.19 1.01 14.81
C LEU A 194 -19.14 0.91 16.33
N ILE A 195 -19.04 -0.31 16.86
CA ILE A 195 -19.05 -0.56 18.31
C ILE A 195 -17.81 0.04 18.96
N ILE A 196 -16.66 -0.11 18.32
CA ILE A 196 -15.40 0.43 18.85
C ILE A 196 -15.41 1.96 18.78
N SER A 197 -15.82 2.54 17.66
CA SER A 197 -15.84 3.99 17.49
C SER A 197 -16.87 4.66 18.42
N MET A 198 -18.07 4.07 18.57
CA MET A 198 -19.08 4.52 19.53
C MET A 198 -18.60 4.37 20.98
N ALA A 199 -17.93 3.27 21.33
CA ALA A 199 -17.41 3.06 22.68
C ALA A 199 -16.34 4.09 23.04
N LYS A 200 -15.41 4.38 22.12
CA LYS A 200 -14.41 5.43 22.30
C LYS A 200 -15.06 6.81 22.42
N TYR A 201 -16.01 7.12 21.55
CA TYR A 201 -16.76 8.38 21.62
C TYR A 201 -17.47 8.55 22.96
N TYR A 202 -18.16 7.52 23.43
CA TYR A 202 -18.85 7.51 24.72
C TYR A 202 -17.86 7.70 25.89
N ALA A 203 -16.73 6.99 25.86
CA ALA A 203 -15.70 7.10 26.90
C ALA A 203 -15.10 8.51 26.97
N MET A 204 -14.84 9.14 25.83
CA MET A 204 -14.26 10.48 25.74
C MET A 204 -15.25 11.59 26.14
N ASN A 205 -16.54 11.44 25.85
CA ASN A 205 -17.56 12.48 26.04
C ASN A 205 -18.58 12.16 27.14
N LYS A 206 -18.23 11.26 28.07
CA LYS A 206 -19.17 10.72 29.07
C LYS A 206 -19.89 11.81 29.86
N THR A 207 -19.18 12.85 30.30
CA THR A 207 -19.75 13.96 31.09
C THR A 207 -20.78 14.75 30.28
N ASP A 208 -20.46 15.06 29.04
CA ASP A 208 -21.30 15.87 28.15
C ASP A 208 -22.53 15.07 27.71
N LEU A 209 -22.37 13.77 27.50
CA LEU A 209 -23.47 12.86 27.19
C LEU A 209 -24.44 12.73 28.37
N ILE A 210 -23.94 12.61 29.60
CA ILE A 210 -24.79 12.61 30.81
C ILE A 210 -25.52 13.95 30.95
N ALA A 211 -24.86 15.07 30.68
CA ALA A 211 -25.46 16.40 30.72
C ALA A 211 -26.53 16.61 29.62
N SER A 212 -26.41 15.92 28.48
CA SER A 212 -27.34 16.03 27.35
C SER A 212 -28.68 15.31 27.52
N GLY A 213 -28.87 14.61 28.64
CA GLY A 213 -30.13 13.94 29.00
C GLY A 213 -30.11 12.41 28.82
N PRO A 214 -31.02 11.68 29.50
CA PRO A 214 -30.99 10.21 29.59
C PRO A 214 -31.28 9.51 28.25
N ASP A 215 -31.91 10.19 27.29
CA ASP A 215 -32.33 9.57 26.03
C ASP A 215 -31.16 9.29 25.08
N LYS A 216 -30.14 10.16 25.03
CA LYS A 216 -28.92 9.91 24.24
C LYS A 216 -28.16 8.70 24.77
N GLN A 217 -28.04 8.57 26.09
CA GLN A 217 -27.39 7.42 26.71
C GLN A 217 -28.13 6.11 26.43
N LYS A 218 -29.47 6.10 26.57
CA LYS A 218 -30.29 4.92 26.27
C LYS A 218 -30.15 4.44 24.84
N ASN A 219 -30.05 5.36 23.87
CA ASN A 219 -29.90 4.98 22.45
C ASN A 219 -28.53 4.34 22.17
N ILE A 220 -27.46 4.85 22.79
CA ILE A 220 -26.12 4.24 22.73
C ILE A 220 -26.11 2.85 23.39
N ASP A 221 -26.71 2.72 24.57
CA ASP A 221 -26.81 1.43 25.27
C ASP A 221 -27.59 0.40 24.44
N LEU A 222 -28.63 0.84 23.74
CA LEU A 222 -29.42 -0.02 22.85
C LEU A 222 -28.61 -0.48 21.64
N LEU A 223 -27.81 0.41 21.06
CA LEU A 223 -26.90 0.09 19.96
C LEU A 223 -25.93 -1.03 20.38
N PHE A 224 -25.33 -0.94 21.57
CA PHE A 224 -24.45 -1.99 22.09
C PHE A 224 -25.16 -3.33 22.33
N ARG A 225 -26.39 -3.32 22.85
CA ARG A 225 -27.14 -4.54 23.16
C ARG A 225 -27.65 -5.26 21.92
N ASN A 226 -28.03 -4.49 20.89
CA ASN A 226 -28.74 -5.01 19.72
C ASN A 226 -27.86 -5.07 18.47
N TRP A 227 -26.56 -4.79 18.59
CA TRP A 227 -25.64 -4.93 17.46
C TRP A 227 -25.51 -6.39 17.05
N SER A 228 -25.73 -6.65 15.76
CA SER A 228 -25.56 -7.97 15.17
C SER A 228 -24.28 -8.03 14.34
N LEU A 229 -23.55 -9.14 14.44
CA LEU A 229 -22.44 -9.44 13.54
C LEU A 229 -22.91 -9.80 12.12
N GLU A 230 -24.22 -10.01 11.92
CA GLU A 230 -24.83 -10.38 10.64
C GLU A 230 -24.90 -9.23 9.63
N TYR A 231 -24.69 -7.97 10.04
CA TYR A 231 -24.68 -6.84 9.12
C TYR A 231 -23.56 -6.98 8.06
N GLN A 232 -23.96 -7.06 6.80
CA GLN A 232 -23.09 -7.28 5.64
C GLN A 232 -22.67 -5.97 4.99
N TYR A 233 -21.74 -5.25 5.63
CA TYR A 233 -21.08 -4.08 5.05
C TYR A 233 -19.59 -4.37 4.81
N THR A 234 -18.91 -3.55 4.00
CA THR A 234 -17.49 -3.72 3.67
C THR A 234 -16.61 -3.43 4.90
N LYS A 235 -15.89 -4.45 5.39
CA LYS A 235 -14.99 -4.40 6.57
C LYS A 235 -13.50 -4.36 6.22
N GLN A 236 -13.19 -4.04 4.97
CA GLN A 236 -11.83 -3.98 4.43
C GLN A 236 -11.56 -2.61 3.82
N PHE A 237 -10.30 -2.34 3.48
CA PHE A 237 -9.97 -1.12 2.74
C PHE A 237 -10.59 -1.15 1.35
N THR A 238 -11.10 0.00 0.91
CA THR A 238 -11.57 0.20 -0.45
C THR A 238 -10.75 1.29 -1.10
N GLN A 239 -10.24 1.00 -2.30
CA GLN A 239 -9.52 1.98 -3.11
C GLN A 239 -10.43 3.15 -3.48
N MET A 240 -9.91 4.37 -3.45
CA MET A 240 -10.59 5.53 -4.04
C MET A 240 -11.04 5.24 -5.48
N GLY A 241 -12.29 5.57 -5.76
CA GLY A 241 -12.96 5.31 -7.01
C GLY A 241 -13.71 3.98 -7.03
N CYS A 242 -13.38 2.99 -6.20
CA CYS A 242 -14.10 1.73 -6.10
C CYS A 242 -15.33 1.86 -5.18
N THR A 243 -16.29 0.95 -5.34
CA THR A 243 -17.52 0.89 -4.56
C THR A 243 -17.32 0.08 -3.29
N ALA A 244 -17.84 0.59 -2.16
CA ALA A 244 -17.96 -0.15 -0.91
C ALA A 244 -19.40 -0.07 -0.39
N ASP A 245 -19.88 -1.15 0.19
CA ASP A 245 -21.15 -1.16 0.92
C ASP A 245 -20.92 -0.60 2.31
N LEU A 246 -21.38 0.63 2.57
CA LEU A 246 -21.19 1.32 3.84
C LEU A 246 -22.51 1.43 4.59
N ILE A 247 -22.45 1.46 5.92
CA ILE A 247 -23.60 1.81 6.74
C ILE A 247 -23.82 3.32 6.62
N ILE A 248 -24.86 3.71 5.88
CA ILE A 248 -25.21 5.12 5.57
C ILE A 248 -26.31 5.68 6.49
N LYS A 249 -26.94 4.84 7.31
CA LYS A 249 -27.99 5.24 8.25
C LYS A 249 -28.16 4.21 9.36
N ILE A 250 -28.46 4.68 10.57
CA ILE A 250 -28.82 3.85 11.72
C ILE A 250 -30.13 4.37 12.31
N ASN A 251 -31.16 3.52 12.27
CA ASN A 251 -32.45 3.78 12.88
C ASN A 251 -32.64 2.93 14.13
N ILE A 252 -33.32 3.50 15.11
CA ILE A 252 -33.82 2.78 16.28
C ILE A 252 -35.35 2.81 16.22
N GLU A 253 -35.96 1.70 15.82
CA GLU A 253 -37.42 1.59 15.69
C GLU A 253 -38.00 0.78 16.84
N GLN A 254 -39.11 1.26 17.41
CA GLN A 254 -39.88 0.53 18.42
C GLN A 254 -40.79 -0.47 17.71
N ILE A 255 -40.59 -1.77 17.94
CA ILE A 255 -41.32 -2.83 17.22
C ILE A 255 -42.66 -3.15 17.88
N THR A 256 -42.80 -2.88 19.18
CA THR A 256 -43.99 -3.28 19.96
C THR A 256 -44.39 -2.26 21.02
N ASP A 257 -45.66 -2.29 21.42
CA ASP A 257 -46.21 -1.56 22.58
C ASP A 257 -45.52 -1.93 23.92
N SER A 258 -44.72 -3.01 23.93
CA SER A 258 -43.90 -3.43 25.08
C SER A 258 -42.62 -2.60 25.29
N GLY A 259 -42.31 -1.65 24.40
CA GLY A 259 -41.13 -0.77 24.54
C GLY A 259 -39.81 -1.37 24.01
N LEU A 260 -39.84 -2.54 23.37
CA LEU A 260 -38.66 -3.13 22.73
C LEU A 260 -38.30 -2.35 21.46
N LYS A 261 -37.07 -1.85 21.42
CA LYS A 261 -36.51 -1.14 20.26
C LYS A 261 -35.49 -2.04 19.56
N ASN A 262 -35.52 -2.10 18.23
CA ASN A 262 -34.50 -2.76 17.42
C ASN A 262 -33.62 -1.73 16.71
N LEU A 263 -32.36 -2.10 16.53
CA LEU A 263 -31.40 -1.37 15.71
C LEU A 263 -31.55 -1.83 14.26
N MET A 264 -31.74 -0.89 13.33
CA MET A 264 -31.79 -1.15 11.89
C MET A 264 -30.71 -0.32 11.20
N CYS A 265 -29.73 -0.99 10.57
CA CYS A 265 -28.72 -0.32 9.74
C CYS A 265 -29.11 -0.37 8.27
N SER A 266 -29.10 0.78 7.59
CA SER A 266 -29.20 0.83 6.13
C SER A 266 -27.80 0.82 5.53
N ILE A 267 -27.56 -0.13 4.64
CA ILE A 267 -26.29 -0.30 3.94
C ILE A 267 -26.52 0.05 2.48
N SER A 268 -25.64 0.87 1.93
CA SER A 268 -25.71 1.29 0.52
C SER A 268 -24.33 1.29 -0.10
N PRO A 269 -24.24 1.06 -1.42
CA PRO A 269 -23.00 1.26 -2.15
C PRO A 269 -22.63 2.74 -2.14
N VAL A 270 -21.35 3.02 -1.88
CA VAL A 270 -20.76 4.36 -1.83
C VAL A 270 -19.41 4.33 -2.56
N ILE A 271 -19.16 5.35 -3.37
CA ILE A 271 -17.89 5.63 -4.02
C ILE A 271 -17.33 6.95 -3.48
N LEU A 272 -16.08 6.89 -2.99
CA LEU A 272 -15.29 8.07 -2.68
C LEU A 272 -14.25 8.29 -3.77
N SER A 273 -13.98 9.55 -4.14
CA SER A 273 -12.88 9.88 -5.04
C SER A 273 -12.24 11.21 -4.70
N ILE A 274 -10.95 11.39 -5.01
CA ILE A 274 -10.28 12.69 -4.86
C ILE A 274 -10.42 13.47 -6.18
N ARG A 275 -11.02 14.66 -6.14
CA ARG A 275 -11.16 15.54 -7.33
C ARG A 275 -9.89 16.31 -7.64
N ASN A 276 -9.28 16.88 -6.59
CA ASN A 276 -8.03 17.62 -6.64
C ASN A 276 -7.44 17.71 -5.21
N TYR A 277 -6.19 18.12 -5.10
CA TYR A 277 -5.53 18.37 -3.83
C TYR A 277 -4.60 19.58 -3.91
N VAL A 278 -4.28 20.13 -2.74
CA VAL A 278 -3.26 21.15 -2.54
C VAL A 278 -2.31 20.64 -1.48
N VAL A 279 -1.03 20.53 -1.84
CA VAL A 279 0.04 20.30 -0.87
C VAL A 279 0.37 21.64 -0.22
N THR A 280 0.21 21.72 1.10
CA THR A 280 0.48 22.95 1.86
C THR A 280 1.87 22.95 2.47
N GLU A 281 2.42 21.78 2.78
CA GLU A 281 3.71 21.64 3.45
C GLU A 281 4.38 20.32 3.03
N VAL A 282 5.68 20.37 2.78
CA VAL A 282 6.56 19.21 2.59
C VAL A 282 7.86 19.51 3.33
N THR A 283 8.19 18.67 4.29
CA THR A 283 9.36 18.85 5.17
C THR A 283 10.17 17.55 5.19
N ALA A 284 11.46 17.61 4.91
CA ALA A 284 12.37 16.48 5.06
C ALA A 284 12.97 16.53 6.47
N ASN A 285 12.65 15.53 7.28
CA ASN A 285 13.18 15.40 8.64
C ASN A 285 14.35 14.44 8.57
N MET A 286 15.55 15.01 8.56
CA MET A 286 16.79 14.28 8.32
C MET A 286 17.50 14.02 9.65
N SER A 287 17.66 12.75 9.96
CA SER A 287 18.47 12.29 11.08
C SER A 287 19.94 12.34 10.67
N GLY A 288 20.81 12.70 11.60
CA GLY A 288 22.23 12.83 11.34
C GLY A 288 23.05 12.82 12.62
N TYR A 289 24.33 12.51 12.47
CA TYR A 289 25.25 12.53 13.60
C TYR A 289 25.79 13.94 13.82
N LYS A 290 25.95 14.31 15.09
CA LYS A 290 26.80 15.45 15.48
C LYS A 290 28.25 14.99 15.57
N ALA A 291 28.78 14.49 14.45
CA ALA A 291 30.14 13.97 14.37
C ALA A 291 31.16 15.10 14.63
N THR A 292 32.27 14.78 15.28
CA THR A 292 33.39 15.72 15.44
C THR A 292 34.19 15.84 14.15
N ASP A 293 34.90 16.95 13.98
CA ASP A 293 35.78 17.17 12.82
C ASP A 293 36.79 16.03 12.62
N ASP A 294 37.36 15.51 13.71
CA ASP A 294 38.27 14.36 13.70
C ASP A 294 37.62 13.08 13.14
N CYS A 295 36.34 12.84 13.46
CA CYS A 295 35.59 11.70 12.94
C CYS A 295 35.32 11.87 11.44
N LEU A 296 34.90 13.07 11.05
CA LEU A 296 34.62 13.43 9.66
C LEU A 296 35.87 13.32 8.79
N GLN A 297 37.02 13.77 9.30
CA GLN A 297 38.30 13.64 8.61
C GLN A 297 38.67 12.18 8.36
N LYS A 298 38.45 11.29 9.34
CA LYS A 298 38.66 9.83 9.17
C LYS A 298 37.73 9.21 8.14
N VAL A 299 36.46 9.63 8.10
CA VAL A 299 35.50 9.17 7.08
C VAL A 299 35.94 9.63 5.69
N ARG A 300 36.39 10.88 5.55
CA ARG A 300 36.93 11.43 4.30
C ARG A 300 38.16 10.66 3.85
N GLU A 301 39.09 10.36 4.76
CA GLU A 301 40.28 9.55 4.47
C GLU A 301 39.92 8.13 4.04
N PHE A 302 38.95 7.50 4.70
CA PHE A 302 38.51 6.14 4.38
C PHE A 302 37.93 6.02 2.97
N TYR A 303 37.13 7.00 2.55
CA TYR A 303 36.50 7.03 1.23
C TYR A 303 37.27 7.82 0.17
N ALA A 304 38.44 8.38 0.51
CA ALA A 304 39.25 9.16 -0.43
C ALA A 304 39.65 8.38 -1.69
N ASN A 305 39.87 7.07 -1.55
CA ASN A 305 40.25 6.16 -2.63
C ASN A 305 39.35 4.92 -2.71
N ARG A 306 38.17 4.95 -2.10
CA ARG A 306 37.27 3.78 -2.02
C ARG A 306 35.88 4.15 -2.54
N LEU A 307 35.28 3.24 -3.31
CA LEU A 307 33.88 3.33 -3.68
C LEU A 307 32.99 3.10 -2.45
N PHE A 308 32.00 3.97 -2.28
CA PHE A 308 30.89 3.75 -1.35
C PHE A 308 29.73 3.18 -2.16
N VAL A 309 29.33 1.96 -1.81
CA VAL A 309 28.29 1.21 -2.51
C VAL A 309 27.09 1.03 -1.61
N VAL A 310 25.91 1.39 -2.10
CA VAL A 310 24.64 1.16 -1.40
C VAL A 310 23.77 0.24 -2.23
N PRO A 311 23.43 -0.97 -1.74
CA PRO A 311 22.49 -1.83 -2.42
C PRO A 311 21.09 -1.22 -2.41
N SER A 312 20.33 -1.51 -3.45
CA SER A 312 18.97 -1.04 -3.66
C SER A 312 18.23 -2.03 -4.54
N GLN A 313 16.94 -1.80 -4.76
CA GLN A 313 16.15 -2.60 -5.67
C GLN A 313 15.29 -1.70 -6.54
N ARG A 314 14.86 -2.24 -7.67
CA ARG A 314 13.95 -1.59 -8.59
C ARG A 314 12.88 -2.56 -9.05
N VAL A 315 11.66 -2.06 -9.16
CA VAL A 315 10.53 -2.81 -9.73
C VAL A 315 10.17 -2.25 -11.10
N GLU A 316 9.96 -3.13 -12.06
CA GLU A 316 9.36 -2.79 -13.36
C GLU A 316 8.05 -3.54 -13.54
N ALA A 317 6.98 -2.82 -13.90
CA ALA A 317 5.64 -3.37 -14.06
C ALA A 317 5.27 -3.55 -15.54
N TRP A 318 4.73 -4.72 -15.86
CA TRP A 318 4.36 -5.14 -17.20
C TRP A 318 2.93 -5.68 -17.18
N SER A 319 2.00 -4.99 -17.84
CA SER A 319 0.65 -5.53 -18.00
C SER A 319 0.65 -6.67 -19.01
N PHE A 320 0.00 -7.77 -18.68
CA PHE A 320 -0.26 -8.83 -19.65
C PHE A 320 -1.25 -8.36 -20.72
N GLN A 321 -1.28 -9.05 -21.86
CA GLN A 321 -2.09 -8.63 -23.02
C GLN A 321 -3.59 -8.87 -22.84
N THR A 322 -3.97 -9.93 -22.13
CA THR A 322 -5.35 -10.38 -22.01
C THR A 322 -5.80 -10.55 -20.56
N SER A 323 -7.05 -10.18 -20.29
CA SER A 323 -7.74 -10.43 -19.02
C SER A 323 -8.17 -11.89 -18.88
N ALA A 324 -8.56 -12.28 -17.67
CA ALA A 324 -9.16 -13.59 -17.44
C ALA A 324 -10.45 -13.82 -18.26
N THR A 325 -10.68 -15.09 -18.58
CA THR A 325 -11.91 -15.61 -19.17
C THR A 325 -12.69 -16.43 -18.14
N THR A 326 -13.87 -16.93 -18.50
CA THR A 326 -14.65 -17.87 -17.68
C THR A 326 -13.89 -19.14 -17.30
N THR A 327 -12.87 -19.52 -18.09
CA THR A 327 -12.01 -20.68 -17.83
C THR A 327 -10.76 -20.36 -17.02
N GLY A 328 -10.55 -19.08 -16.69
CA GLY A 328 -9.39 -18.58 -15.97
C GLY A 328 -8.45 -17.72 -16.80
N ILE A 329 -7.22 -17.60 -16.32
CA ILE A 329 -6.13 -16.81 -16.91
C ILE A 329 -5.30 -17.72 -17.81
N ARG A 330 -5.06 -17.30 -19.05
CA ARG A 330 -4.04 -17.85 -19.95
C ARG A 330 -3.55 -16.73 -20.85
N THR A 331 -2.44 -16.12 -20.48
CA THR A 331 -1.94 -14.90 -21.12
C THR A 331 -0.42 -14.93 -21.16
N SER A 332 0.18 -14.16 -22.07
CA SER A 332 1.62 -14.09 -22.23
C SER A 332 2.07 -12.67 -22.48
N GLN A 333 3.30 -12.35 -22.09
CA GLN A 333 3.93 -11.07 -22.35
C GLN A 333 5.38 -11.32 -22.75
N ASN A 334 5.84 -10.66 -23.82
CA ASN A 334 7.21 -10.80 -24.30
C ASN A 334 8.04 -9.61 -23.81
N ILE A 335 8.98 -9.87 -22.89
CA ILE A 335 9.83 -8.84 -22.27
C ILE A 335 11.27 -9.34 -22.17
N PRO A 336 12.26 -8.43 -22.18
CA PRO A 336 13.61 -8.77 -21.78
C PRO A 336 13.65 -8.95 -20.26
N LEU A 337 14.33 -9.99 -19.80
CA LEU A 337 14.64 -10.20 -18.38
C LEU A 337 16.13 -9.97 -18.19
N SER A 338 16.50 -9.07 -17.29
CA SER A 338 17.89 -8.74 -16.96
C SER A 338 18.07 -8.87 -15.45
N HIS A 339 18.82 -9.87 -15.02
CA HIS A 339 19.15 -10.12 -13.62
C HIS A 339 17.92 -10.09 -12.67
N VAL A 340 16.80 -10.71 -13.07
CA VAL A 340 15.57 -10.68 -12.27
C VAL A 340 15.68 -11.64 -11.09
N THR A 341 15.51 -11.11 -9.88
CA THR A 341 15.62 -11.85 -8.62
C THR A 341 14.27 -12.42 -8.17
N TYR A 342 13.21 -11.66 -8.38
CA TYR A 342 11.83 -12.07 -8.10
C TYR A 342 10.88 -11.65 -9.23
N LEU A 343 9.86 -12.47 -9.46
CA LEU A 343 8.65 -12.08 -10.17
C LEU A 343 7.53 -11.89 -9.15
N CYS A 344 6.78 -10.81 -9.26
CA CYS A 344 5.59 -10.57 -8.47
C CYS A 344 4.37 -10.44 -9.38
N LEU A 345 3.27 -11.12 -9.07
CA LEU A 345 2.01 -10.98 -9.80
C LEU A 345 1.01 -10.17 -8.98
N LEU A 346 0.44 -9.16 -9.62
CA LEU A 346 -0.68 -8.39 -9.12
C LEU A 346 -1.92 -8.69 -9.97
N ILE A 347 -3.05 -8.88 -9.29
CA ILE A 347 -4.29 -9.38 -9.90
C ILE A 347 -5.39 -8.31 -9.75
N PRO A 348 -5.39 -7.24 -10.57
CA PRO A 348 -6.37 -6.17 -10.47
C PRO A 348 -7.76 -6.62 -10.94
N LYS A 349 -8.78 -6.31 -10.13
CA LYS A 349 -10.19 -6.51 -10.49
C LYS A 349 -10.81 -5.30 -11.19
N ASP A 350 -10.35 -4.12 -10.85
CA ASP A 350 -10.91 -2.86 -11.33
C ASP A 350 -9.78 -1.97 -11.86
N ALA A 351 -10.06 -1.17 -12.87
CA ALA A 351 -9.09 -0.22 -13.43
C ALA A 351 -8.66 0.89 -12.47
N ARG A 352 -9.38 1.07 -11.37
CA ARG A 352 -9.11 2.04 -10.32
C ARG A 352 -8.21 1.47 -9.22
N VAL A 353 -8.09 0.14 -9.12
CA VAL A 353 -7.25 -0.52 -8.10
C VAL A 353 -5.78 -0.22 -8.37
N THR A 354 -5.08 0.22 -7.32
CA THR A 354 -3.64 0.50 -7.37
C THR A 354 -2.88 -0.23 -6.25
N ILE A 355 -3.49 -0.38 -5.08
CA ILE A 355 -2.87 -0.99 -3.88
C ILE A 355 -3.82 -1.92 -3.09
N CYS A 356 -5.04 -2.15 -3.58
CA CYS A 356 -6.04 -3.02 -2.95
C CYS A 356 -6.26 -4.27 -3.82
N TYR A 357 -5.33 -5.21 -3.75
CA TYR A 357 -5.36 -6.45 -4.53
C TYR A 357 -5.86 -7.60 -3.67
N GLU A 358 -6.73 -8.43 -4.24
CA GLU A 358 -7.34 -9.53 -3.51
C GLU A 358 -7.00 -10.87 -4.17
N ASN A 359 -6.98 -11.93 -3.37
CA ASN A 359 -6.74 -13.28 -3.85
C ASN A 359 -7.80 -13.68 -4.91
N PRO A 360 -7.39 -14.15 -6.11
CA PRO A 360 -8.34 -14.59 -7.14
C PRO A 360 -9.05 -15.90 -6.78
N CYS A 361 -8.55 -16.66 -5.80
CA CYS A 361 -9.03 -18.01 -5.42
C CYS A 361 -8.95 -19.00 -6.59
N TYR A 362 -7.76 -19.08 -7.20
CA TYR A 362 -7.49 -19.86 -8.40
C TYR A 362 -6.55 -21.03 -8.10
N HIS A 363 -6.72 -22.13 -8.81
CA HIS A 363 -5.80 -23.26 -8.86
C HIS A 363 -4.98 -23.24 -10.15
N ASN A 364 -3.98 -24.12 -10.22
CA ASN A 364 -3.08 -24.23 -11.35
C ASN A 364 -2.38 -22.89 -11.70
N MET A 365 -2.16 -22.05 -10.68
CA MET A 365 -1.43 -20.79 -10.81
C MET A 365 0.04 -21.07 -11.01
N GLN A 366 0.59 -20.61 -12.14
CA GLN A 366 1.99 -20.80 -12.49
C GLN A 366 2.44 -19.81 -13.56
N VAL A 367 3.70 -19.39 -13.48
CA VAL A 367 4.38 -18.64 -14.54
C VAL A 367 5.35 -19.57 -15.26
N THR A 368 5.38 -19.51 -16.60
CA THR A 368 6.34 -20.27 -17.42
C THR A 368 7.17 -19.28 -18.24
N THR A 369 8.50 -19.36 -18.12
CA THR A 369 9.42 -18.57 -18.94
C THR A 369 10.76 -19.28 -19.08
N CYS A 370 11.48 -19.02 -20.17
CA CYS A 370 12.79 -19.65 -20.45
C CYS A 370 12.80 -21.19 -20.31
N GLY A 371 11.68 -21.85 -20.62
CA GLY A 371 11.52 -23.30 -20.49
C GLY A 371 11.41 -23.82 -19.04
N ARG A 372 11.28 -22.94 -18.06
CA ARG A 372 11.14 -23.25 -16.63
C ARG A 372 9.78 -22.77 -16.11
N ASN A 373 9.32 -23.39 -15.03
CA ASN A 373 8.07 -23.02 -14.36
C ASN A 373 8.37 -22.40 -12.99
N PHE A 374 7.56 -21.41 -12.60
CA PHE A 374 7.65 -20.71 -11.32
C PHE A 374 6.26 -20.67 -10.67
N PRO A 375 6.05 -21.37 -9.54
CA PRO A 375 6.93 -22.42 -8.98
C PRO A 375 6.95 -23.67 -9.88
N ASP A 376 7.78 -24.67 -9.60
CA ASP A 376 7.92 -25.90 -10.43
C ASP A 376 6.60 -26.69 -10.56
N MET A 377 5.83 -26.75 -9.47
CA MET A 377 4.52 -27.39 -9.43
C MET A 377 3.41 -26.34 -9.50
N PRO A 378 2.32 -26.59 -10.23
CA PRO A 378 1.19 -25.67 -10.26
C PRO A 378 0.53 -25.56 -8.87
N MET A 379 0.24 -24.34 -8.43
CA MET A 379 -0.26 -24.08 -7.07
C MET A 379 -1.74 -23.65 -7.05
N ASN A 380 -2.39 -23.88 -5.93
CA ASN A 380 -3.67 -23.27 -5.58
C ASN A 380 -3.43 -22.16 -4.56
N THR A 381 -3.99 -20.97 -4.81
CA THR A 381 -3.73 -19.76 -4.00
C THR A 381 -4.31 -19.80 -2.59
N LEU A 382 -5.02 -20.87 -2.21
CA LEU A 382 -5.57 -21.08 -0.87
C LEU A 382 -4.98 -22.30 -0.16
N ASP A 383 -4.08 -23.04 -0.81
CA ASP A 383 -3.50 -24.24 -0.21
C ASP A 383 -2.33 -23.88 0.73
N GLN A 384 -2.12 -24.72 1.74
CA GLN A 384 -1.05 -24.53 2.74
C GLN A 384 0.35 -24.42 2.12
N GLN A 385 0.62 -25.16 1.03
CA GLN A 385 1.91 -25.11 0.33
C GLN A 385 2.15 -23.73 -0.30
N PHE A 386 1.11 -23.13 -0.87
CA PHE A 386 1.20 -21.78 -1.44
C PHE A 386 1.47 -20.75 -0.35
N PHE A 387 0.75 -20.83 0.78
CA PHE A 387 0.97 -19.95 1.93
C PHE A 387 2.42 -20.00 2.42
N GLN A 388 2.96 -21.20 2.67
CA GLN A 388 4.36 -21.34 3.10
C GLN A 388 5.35 -20.80 2.06
N MET A 389 5.10 -21.07 0.78
CA MET A 389 5.93 -20.55 -0.31
C MET A 389 5.96 -19.01 -0.32
N GLN A 390 4.81 -18.35 -0.10
CA GLN A 390 4.74 -16.89 -0.06
C GLN A 390 5.49 -16.30 1.15
N LEU A 391 5.39 -16.93 2.32
CA LEU A 391 6.15 -16.51 3.50
C LEU A 391 7.66 -16.65 3.28
N ASN A 392 8.11 -17.79 2.76
CA ASN A 392 9.52 -18.04 2.48
C ASN A 392 10.07 -17.05 1.44
N ALA A 393 9.36 -16.85 0.33
CA ALA A 393 9.76 -15.91 -0.71
C ALA A 393 9.80 -14.44 -0.23
N SER A 394 9.10 -14.14 0.87
CA SER A 394 9.06 -12.81 1.49
C SER A 394 9.97 -12.69 2.72
N ASN A 395 10.70 -13.75 3.09
CA ASN A 395 11.49 -13.84 4.33
C ASN A 395 10.68 -13.60 5.63
N LEU A 396 9.41 -14.02 5.65
CA LEU A 396 8.47 -13.86 6.78
C LEU A 396 8.17 -15.19 7.50
N ASP A 397 8.99 -16.22 7.29
CA ASP A 397 8.82 -17.58 7.86
C ASP A 397 9.68 -17.85 9.11
N LEU A 398 10.62 -16.95 9.43
CA LEU A 398 11.61 -17.13 10.51
C LEU A 398 11.57 -16.01 11.57
N LEU A 399 12.57 -15.13 11.58
CA LEU A 399 12.74 -14.08 12.60
C LEU A 399 11.66 -13.00 12.51
N PHE A 400 11.11 -12.81 11.31
CA PHE A 400 10.14 -11.77 11.00
C PHE A 400 8.74 -12.36 10.85
N GLU A 401 7.76 -11.66 11.40
CA GLU A 401 6.36 -12.04 11.35
C GLU A 401 5.61 -11.23 10.28
N ALA A 402 4.72 -11.89 9.56
CA ALA A 402 3.77 -11.25 8.66
C ALA A 402 2.72 -10.43 9.44
N THR A 403 2.11 -9.46 8.77
CA THR A 403 0.92 -8.78 9.31
C THR A 403 -0.32 -9.63 9.14
N ASP A 404 -1.26 -9.53 10.08
CA ASP A 404 -2.55 -10.22 10.03
C ASP A 404 -3.27 -10.02 8.68
N GLU A 405 -3.27 -8.80 8.11
CA GLU A 405 -3.88 -8.53 6.79
C GLU A 405 -3.20 -9.24 5.61
N PHE A 406 -1.90 -9.54 5.71
CA PHE A 406 -1.18 -10.28 4.66
C PHE A 406 -1.45 -11.78 4.79
N GLU A 407 -1.44 -12.32 6.01
CA GLU A 407 -1.79 -13.72 6.27
C GLU A 407 -3.25 -14.02 5.91
N ASP A 408 -4.18 -13.13 6.31
CA ASP A 408 -5.60 -13.24 6.01
C ASP A 408 -5.84 -13.22 4.49
N ALA A 409 -5.17 -12.33 3.75
CA ALA A 409 -5.27 -12.25 2.30
C ALA A 409 -4.80 -13.52 1.58
N LEU A 410 -3.84 -14.26 2.16
CA LEU A 410 -3.34 -15.52 1.61
C LEU A 410 -4.20 -16.74 1.98
N THR A 411 -4.88 -16.71 3.12
CA THR A 411 -5.51 -17.90 3.71
C THR A 411 -7.04 -17.90 3.68
N ILE A 412 -7.69 -16.74 3.74
CA ILE A 412 -9.14 -16.67 3.87
C ILE A 412 -9.81 -16.83 2.49
N PRO A 413 -10.63 -17.88 2.30
CA PRO A 413 -11.33 -18.09 1.04
C PRO A 413 -12.40 -17.02 0.82
N ARG A 414 -12.64 -16.67 -0.44
CA ARG A 414 -13.62 -15.65 -0.83
C ARG A 414 -14.87 -16.19 -1.49
N ASN A 415 -14.85 -17.46 -1.81
CA ASN A 415 -15.95 -18.15 -2.43
C ASN A 415 -15.98 -19.62 -1.99
N THR A 416 -17.15 -20.19 -2.15
CA THR A 416 -17.45 -21.61 -2.01
C THR A 416 -18.12 -22.06 -3.30
N ALA A 417 -18.36 -23.35 -3.45
CA ALA A 417 -19.09 -23.89 -4.59
C ALA A 417 -20.48 -23.27 -4.80
N SER A 418 -21.11 -22.74 -3.74
CA SER A 418 -22.50 -22.25 -3.78
C SER A 418 -22.64 -20.73 -3.66
N ARG A 419 -21.65 -20.02 -3.11
CA ARG A 419 -21.76 -18.57 -2.87
C ARG A 419 -20.41 -17.88 -2.72
N ARG A 420 -20.42 -16.56 -2.93
CA ARG A 420 -19.34 -15.66 -2.50
C ARG A 420 -19.43 -15.40 -1.00
N LEU A 421 -18.28 -15.12 -0.40
CA LEU A 421 -18.14 -14.81 1.01
C LEU A 421 -17.78 -13.34 1.18
N ASN A 422 -18.45 -12.67 2.11
CA ASN A 422 -18.11 -11.31 2.48
C ASN A 422 -16.91 -11.33 3.45
N PRO A 423 -15.87 -10.54 3.20
CA PRO A 423 -14.72 -10.49 4.09
C PRO A 423 -15.10 -9.86 5.43
N HIS A 424 -14.55 -10.43 6.51
CA HIS A 424 -14.69 -9.89 7.87
C HIS A 424 -13.41 -9.20 8.39
N THR A 425 -12.37 -9.20 7.56
CA THR A 425 -11.04 -8.59 7.76
C THR A 425 -10.60 -8.00 6.41
N ASP A 426 -9.43 -7.37 6.36
CA ASP A 426 -8.89 -6.85 5.09
C ASP A 426 -8.19 -7.95 4.30
N LEU A 427 -8.69 -8.21 3.08
CA LEU A 427 -8.12 -9.19 2.16
C LEU A 427 -7.42 -8.50 0.97
N THR A 428 -7.09 -7.21 1.11
CA THR A 428 -6.63 -6.36 0.00
C THR A 428 -5.11 -6.18 -0.08
N SER A 429 -4.35 -6.89 0.77
CA SER A 429 -2.88 -6.96 0.75
C SER A 429 -2.40 -8.24 0.06
N PHE A 430 -2.98 -8.61 -1.09
CA PHE A 430 -2.59 -9.84 -1.81
C PHE A 430 -1.60 -9.57 -2.96
N MET A 431 -0.56 -10.38 -3.05
CA MET A 431 0.28 -10.50 -4.24
C MET A 431 0.89 -11.91 -4.29
N ILE A 432 1.40 -12.31 -5.46
CA ILE A 432 2.11 -13.59 -5.61
C ILE A 432 3.57 -13.33 -5.89
N THR A 433 4.43 -13.57 -4.91
CA THR A 433 5.89 -13.51 -5.04
C THR A 433 6.43 -14.87 -5.49
N LEU A 434 7.27 -14.87 -6.51
CA LEU A 434 7.94 -16.02 -7.09
C LEU A 434 9.44 -15.75 -7.12
N GLN A 435 10.20 -16.46 -6.29
CA GLN A 435 11.65 -16.35 -6.26
C GLN A 435 12.25 -16.99 -7.52
N CYS A 436 13.12 -16.25 -8.20
CA CYS A 436 13.83 -16.74 -9.40
C CYS A 436 15.22 -17.29 -9.07
N GLU A 437 15.79 -16.83 -7.96
CA GLU A 437 17.08 -17.29 -7.46
C GLU A 437 16.97 -18.63 -6.72
N ARG A 438 18.07 -19.40 -6.71
CA ARG A 438 18.15 -20.64 -5.95
C ARG A 438 18.97 -20.45 -4.68
N ASN A 439 18.33 -20.67 -3.53
CA ASN A 439 19.05 -20.78 -2.27
C ASN A 439 19.57 -22.21 -2.08
N SER A 440 20.86 -22.43 -2.35
CA SER A 440 21.50 -23.76 -2.26
C SER A 440 22.52 -23.76 -1.12
N ASN A 441 22.23 -24.43 0.00
CA ASN A 441 23.19 -24.69 1.10
C ASN A 441 23.95 -23.45 1.62
N GLY A 442 23.28 -22.30 1.77
CA GLY A 442 23.90 -21.08 2.32
C GLY A 442 24.82 -20.34 1.34
N VAL A 443 24.90 -20.78 0.08
CA VAL A 443 25.50 -20.02 -1.02
C VAL A 443 24.36 -19.52 -1.90
N LEU A 444 24.12 -18.21 -1.86
CA LEU A 444 23.33 -17.53 -2.87
C LEU A 444 24.10 -17.67 -4.19
N THR A 445 23.67 -18.63 -5.01
CA THR A 445 24.18 -18.74 -6.37
C THR A 445 23.21 -17.93 -7.22
N PHE A 446 23.68 -16.85 -7.81
CA PHE A 446 22.84 -16.02 -8.67
C PHE A 446 22.48 -16.80 -9.94
N ASP A 447 21.30 -17.41 -9.89
CA ASP A 447 20.65 -18.13 -11.00
C ASP A 447 19.53 -17.26 -11.62
N GLY A 448 19.49 -15.96 -11.28
CA GLY A 448 18.44 -15.01 -11.64
C GLY A 448 18.08 -15.05 -13.12
N LEU A 449 16.84 -14.69 -13.46
CA LEU A 449 16.41 -14.75 -14.85
C LEU A 449 17.08 -13.63 -15.64
N ASP A 450 18.09 -14.01 -16.41
CA ASP A 450 18.75 -13.17 -17.39
C ASP A 450 18.66 -13.78 -18.79
N THR A 451 18.32 -12.91 -19.74
CA THR A 451 18.11 -13.22 -21.16
C THR A 451 19.05 -12.44 -22.05
N ASN A 452 20.02 -11.71 -21.48
CA ASN A 452 20.97 -10.89 -22.22
C ASN A 452 20.27 -9.93 -23.18
N ASN A 453 19.23 -9.23 -22.69
CA ASN A 453 18.37 -8.31 -23.44
C ASN A 453 17.55 -8.94 -24.58
N GLN A 454 17.42 -10.27 -24.63
CA GLN A 454 16.52 -10.92 -25.58
C GLN A 454 15.10 -10.99 -25.03
N ASN A 455 14.12 -10.66 -25.86
CA ASN A 455 12.72 -10.83 -25.47
C ASN A 455 12.39 -12.32 -25.34
N VAL A 456 11.93 -12.71 -24.17
CA VAL A 456 11.39 -14.05 -23.91
C VAL A 456 9.92 -13.96 -23.56
N SER A 457 9.18 -15.05 -23.83
CA SER A 457 7.78 -15.12 -23.41
C SER A 457 7.71 -15.46 -21.93
N VAL A 458 6.95 -14.66 -21.19
CA VAL A 458 6.49 -14.96 -19.84
C VAL A 458 5.02 -15.29 -19.94
N GLU A 459 4.65 -16.55 -19.68
CA GLU A 459 3.28 -17.04 -19.74
C GLU A 459 2.71 -17.18 -18.33
N LEU A 460 1.52 -16.63 -18.09
CA LEU A 460 0.77 -16.81 -16.86
C LEU A 460 -0.46 -17.68 -17.13
N ARG A 461 -0.65 -18.70 -16.27
CA ARG A 461 -1.84 -19.54 -16.27
C ARG A 461 -2.46 -19.66 -14.88
N GLY A 462 -3.76 -19.92 -14.85
CA GLY A 462 -4.53 -20.20 -13.65
C GLY A 462 -6.00 -20.43 -13.97
N ALA A 463 -6.70 -21.23 -13.17
CA ALA A 463 -8.11 -21.55 -13.34
C ALA A 463 -8.89 -21.30 -12.04
N PRO A 464 -10.15 -20.82 -12.11
CA PRO A 464 -10.94 -20.55 -10.92
C PRO A 464 -11.26 -21.84 -10.16
N ASN A 465 -11.14 -21.79 -8.82
CA ASN A 465 -11.55 -22.91 -7.96
C ASN A 465 -13.05 -23.23 -8.11
N TYR A 466 -13.87 -22.18 -8.34
CA TYR A 466 -15.30 -22.30 -8.62
C TYR A 466 -15.69 -21.38 -9.78
N GLN A 467 -16.30 -21.95 -10.82
CA GLN A 467 -16.74 -21.23 -12.02
C GLN A 467 -18.15 -20.65 -11.88
N GLY A 468 -18.58 -19.85 -12.86
CA GLY A 468 -19.92 -19.24 -12.88
C GLY A 468 -20.03 -18.07 -11.92
N ASP A 469 -21.19 -17.89 -11.28
CA ASP A 469 -21.48 -16.72 -10.43
C ASP A 469 -20.59 -16.64 -9.19
N THR A 470 -20.04 -17.77 -8.74
CA THR A 470 -19.13 -17.85 -7.59
C THR A 470 -17.70 -17.46 -7.90
N ASP A 471 -17.31 -17.29 -9.17
CA ASP A 471 -15.96 -16.84 -9.54
C ASP A 471 -15.75 -15.38 -9.12
N CYS A 472 -15.00 -15.17 -8.03
CA CYS A 472 -14.78 -13.87 -7.42
C CYS A 472 -13.81 -12.97 -8.17
N TYR A 473 -13.02 -13.49 -9.12
CA TYR A 473 -12.10 -12.67 -9.93
C TYR A 473 -12.72 -12.31 -11.29
N TYR A 474 -13.30 -13.29 -12.01
CA TYR A 474 -13.83 -13.06 -13.35
C TYR A 474 -15.12 -12.24 -13.39
N ASN A 475 -16.02 -12.41 -12.40
CA ASN A 475 -17.17 -11.50 -12.25
C ASN A 475 -16.90 -10.58 -11.07
N VAL A 476 -16.38 -9.39 -11.38
CA VAL A 476 -15.92 -8.40 -10.40
C VAL A 476 -17.09 -7.89 -9.57
N ASP A 477 -18.18 -7.53 -10.25
CA ASP A 477 -19.42 -7.05 -9.65
C ASP A 477 -20.66 -7.74 -10.26
N LEU A 478 -21.82 -7.42 -9.71
CA LEU A 478 -23.13 -7.89 -10.22
C LEU A 478 -23.53 -7.18 -11.52
N MET A 479 -22.82 -6.13 -11.93
CA MET A 479 -23.10 -5.34 -13.13
C MET A 479 -22.35 -5.86 -14.37
N GLY A 480 -21.65 -6.98 -14.24
CA GLY A 480 -20.94 -7.65 -15.33
C GLY A 480 -19.56 -7.05 -15.64
N GLN A 481 -18.99 -6.28 -14.72
CA GLN A 481 -17.63 -5.77 -14.85
C GLN A 481 -16.62 -6.93 -14.93
N ARG A 482 -15.70 -6.80 -15.89
CA ARG A 482 -14.62 -7.77 -16.13
C ARG A 482 -13.29 -7.27 -15.56
N PRO A 483 -12.43 -8.19 -15.10
CA PRO A 483 -11.15 -7.81 -14.53
C PRO A 483 -10.22 -7.24 -15.59
N LEU A 484 -9.22 -6.49 -15.13
CA LEU A 484 -8.10 -6.08 -15.97
C LEU A 484 -7.12 -7.24 -16.18
N PRO A 485 -6.25 -7.15 -17.22
CA PRO A 485 -5.14 -8.06 -17.33
C PRO A 485 -4.29 -8.04 -16.06
N PRO A 486 -3.82 -9.21 -15.60
CA PRO A 486 -2.81 -9.28 -14.55
C PRO A 486 -1.59 -8.41 -14.86
N ILE A 487 -0.87 -8.02 -13.82
CA ILE A 487 0.36 -7.25 -13.92
C ILE A 487 1.51 -8.13 -13.42
N LEU A 488 2.54 -8.26 -14.23
CA LEU A 488 3.81 -8.87 -13.87
C LEU A 488 4.77 -7.77 -13.43
N CYS A 489 5.30 -7.88 -12.23
CA CYS A 489 6.36 -7.03 -11.71
C CYS A 489 7.67 -7.82 -11.68
N THR A 490 8.71 -7.33 -12.35
CA THR A 490 10.07 -7.86 -12.26
C THR A 490 10.83 -7.05 -11.22
N ILE A 491 11.49 -7.74 -10.29
CA ILE A 491 12.32 -7.12 -9.26
C ILE A 491 13.78 -7.37 -9.58
N HIS A 492 14.57 -6.30 -9.52
CA HIS A 492 15.97 -6.27 -9.87
C HIS A 492 16.77 -5.72 -8.71
N ASP A 493 17.93 -6.33 -8.44
CA ASP A 493 18.92 -5.74 -7.55
C ASP A 493 19.68 -4.64 -8.30
N THR A 494 19.91 -3.53 -7.61
CA THR A 494 20.51 -2.31 -8.18
C THR A 494 21.47 -1.70 -7.18
N PHE A 495 22.40 -0.86 -7.62
CA PHE A 495 23.47 -0.37 -6.75
C PHE A 495 23.72 1.10 -6.96
N TRP A 496 23.79 1.85 -5.86
CA TRP A 496 24.36 3.18 -5.88
C TRP A 496 25.86 3.10 -5.74
N LEU A 497 26.59 3.65 -6.71
CA LEU A 497 28.04 3.71 -6.70
C LEU A 497 28.46 5.16 -6.55
N PHE A 498 29.13 5.46 -5.44
CA PHE A 498 29.71 6.77 -5.17
C PHE A 498 31.24 6.64 -5.16
N GLY A 499 31.91 7.43 -5.98
CA GLY A 499 33.37 7.35 -6.13
C GLY A 499 34.05 8.70 -6.20
N PRO A 500 35.34 8.80 -5.88
CA PRO A 500 36.09 10.06 -5.85
C PRO A 500 36.37 10.68 -7.24
N GLY A 501 36.16 9.95 -8.34
CA GLY A 501 36.44 10.42 -9.70
C GLY A 501 35.63 11.66 -10.11
N ASN A 502 36.28 12.60 -10.83
CA ASN A 502 35.68 13.80 -11.46
C ASN A 502 34.63 14.55 -10.61
N GLY A 503 34.95 14.84 -9.35
CA GLY A 503 34.10 15.67 -8.47
C GLY A 503 33.08 14.88 -7.65
N TYR A 504 33.43 13.67 -7.22
CA TYR A 504 32.58 12.70 -6.53
C TYR A 504 31.41 12.24 -7.40
N SER A 505 31.68 11.35 -8.36
CA SER A 505 30.68 10.78 -9.26
C SER A 505 29.66 9.91 -8.51
N CYS A 506 28.40 9.99 -8.91
CA CYS A 506 27.33 9.10 -8.48
C CYS A 506 26.74 8.40 -9.71
N VAL A 507 26.67 7.07 -9.66
CA VAL A 507 26.05 6.21 -10.68
C VAL A 507 24.99 5.36 -9.98
N TYR A 508 23.83 5.21 -10.61
CA TYR A 508 22.84 4.22 -10.22
C TYR A 508 22.89 3.07 -11.21
N ASP A 509 23.52 1.98 -10.78
CA ASP A 509 23.77 0.80 -11.59
C ASP A 509 22.57 -0.13 -11.57
N VAL A 510 22.06 -0.41 -12.77
CA VAL A 510 20.92 -1.29 -13.02
C VAL A 510 21.29 -2.45 -13.95
N ASN A 511 22.55 -2.53 -14.36
CA ASN A 511 23.00 -3.46 -15.40
C ASN A 511 23.93 -4.54 -14.86
N ASN A 512 24.71 -4.25 -13.82
CA ASN A 512 25.67 -5.20 -13.27
C ASN A 512 25.07 -6.02 -12.12
N THR A 513 25.55 -7.25 -12.00
CA THR A 513 25.28 -8.14 -10.87
C THR A 513 26.02 -7.72 -9.60
N PHE A 514 25.62 -8.28 -8.46
CA PHE A 514 26.33 -8.06 -7.20
C PHE A 514 27.82 -8.41 -7.30
N ASP A 515 28.17 -9.58 -7.85
CA ASP A 515 29.56 -10.03 -7.95
C ASP A 515 30.41 -9.11 -8.83
N GLU A 516 29.84 -8.62 -9.94
CA GLU A 516 30.50 -7.65 -10.81
C GLU A 516 30.73 -6.32 -10.09
N VAL A 517 29.74 -5.82 -9.34
CA VAL A 517 29.90 -4.58 -8.55
C VAL A 517 30.94 -4.75 -7.46
N ILE A 518 30.96 -5.87 -6.74
CA ILE A 518 31.97 -6.13 -5.71
C ILE A 518 33.38 -6.20 -6.31
N SER A 519 33.53 -6.83 -7.48
CA SER A 519 34.83 -6.88 -8.17
C SER A 519 35.39 -5.50 -8.55
N GLN A 520 34.51 -4.50 -8.76
CA GLN A 520 34.91 -3.10 -9.01
C GLN A 520 35.38 -2.38 -7.74
N ILE A 521 35.02 -2.88 -6.55
CA ILE A 521 35.44 -2.30 -5.26
C ILE A 521 36.76 -2.91 -4.79
N GLU A 522 36.99 -4.19 -5.09
CA GLU A 522 38.18 -4.95 -4.64
C GLU A 522 39.41 -4.77 -5.56
N GLY A 523 39.21 -4.32 -6.80
CA GLY A 523 40.27 -3.97 -7.74
C GLY A 523 40.76 -2.54 -7.58
#